data_AF-A0A1I3Z3Q7-F1
#
_entry.id   AF-A0A1I3Z3Q7-F1
#
_cell.length_a   1.000
_cell.length_b   1.000
_cell.length_c   1.000
_cell.angle_alpha   90.00
_cell.angle_beta   90.00
_cell.angle_gamma   90.00
#
_symmetry.space_group_name_H-M   'P 1'
#
loop_
_entity.id
_entity.type
_entity.pdbx_description
1 polymer ?
#
loop_
_entity_poly.entity_id
_entity_poly.type
_entity_poly.pdbx_seq_one_letter_code
_entity_poly.pdbx_strand_id
1 'polypeptide(L)'
;MNWIAMLFMQLLLMAGPVSAMQIEADPRTIISFMDKSLSPELDILRVTTDITPDNHLVFQVKTKDERIEGEGSDYLLLNIQHEKSYALLIPLSKAKGDNIRVYEGAPLPGTELTSIKFEESSINKLHEGFDARHISRGAEFIVPLEWINFGADFGFDAYTVRAEIVDNVLLISKVYDQARKGRAAVKQISAITLLNNICSPKK
;
A
#
# COMPACT_ATOMS: atom_id res chain seq x y z
N MET A 1 39.48 -30.54 -32.25
CA MET A 1 39.66 -29.78 -30.99
C MET A 1 38.83 -28.50 -30.91
N ASN A 2 38.07 -28.10 -31.94
CA ASN A 2 37.24 -26.87 -31.93
C ASN A 2 35.76 -27.08 -31.56
N TRP A 3 35.27 -28.31 -31.48
CA TRP A 3 33.84 -28.56 -31.21
C TRP A 3 33.48 -28.34 -29.73
N ILE A 4 34.41 -28.64 -28.81
CA ILE A 4 34.19 -28.46 -27.37
C ILE A 4 33.99 -26.97 -27.04
N ALA A 5 34.77 -26.08 -27.66
CA ALA A 5 34.61 -24.64 -27.47
C ALA A 5 33.26 -24.12 -27.98
N MET A 6 32.78 -24.65 -29.11
CA MET A 6 31.49 -24.28 -29.69
C MET A 6 30.30 -24.76 -28.85
N LEU A 7 30.42 -25.95 -28.24
CA LEU A 7 29.41 -26.50 -27.33
C LEU A 7 29.31 -25.68 -26.04
N PHE A 8 30.45 -25.27 -25.46
CA PHE A 8 30.48 -24.42 -24.27
C PHE A 8 29.89 -23.03 -24.52
N MET A 9 30.10 -22.45 -25.70
CA MET A 9 29.54 -21.14 -26.06
C MET A 9 28.02 -21.17 -26.24
N GLN A 10 27.46 -22.30 -26.71
CA GLN A 10 26.00 -22.50 -26.81
C GLN A 10 25.33 -22.72 -25.45
N LEU A 11 26.02 -23.37 -24.51
CA LEU A 11 25.54 -23.57 -23.13
C LEU A 11 25.45 -22.25 -22.34
N LEU A 12 26.38 -21.31 -22.56
CA LEU A 12 26.38 -20.00 -21.91
C LEU A 12 25.24 -19.08 -22.39
N LEU A 13 24.78 -19.24 -23.63
CA LEU A 13 23.67 -18.47 -24.20
C LEU A 13 22.28 -18.94 -23.72
N MET A 14 22.19 -20.13 -23.11
CA MET A 14 20.94 -20.69 -22.56
C MET A 14 20.75 -20.33 -21.08
N ALA A 15 21.74 -19.74 -20.43
CA ALA A 15 21.60 -19.16 -19.10
C ALA A 15 20.90 -17.80 -19.21
N GLY A 16 19.62 -17.82 -19.55
CA GLY A 16 18.75 -16.66 -19.40
C GLY A 16 18.78 -16.16 -17.94
N PRO A 17 18.42 -14.89 -17.69
CA PRO A 17 18.39 -14.37 -16.33
C PRO A 17 17.52 -15.29 -15.47
N VAL A 18 18.15 -15.98 -14.52
CA VAL A 18 17.46 -16.68 -13.45
C VAL A 18 16.76 -15.56 -12.70
N SER A 19 15.46 -15.39 -12.95
CA SER A 19 14.63 -14.56 -12.09
C SER A 19 14.81 -15.13 -10.70
N ALA A 20 15.50 -14.38 -9.84
CA ALA A 20 15.64 -14.74 -8.44
C ALA A 20 14.23 -15.09 -7.96
N MET A 21 14.05 -16.34 -7.51
CA MET A 21 12.80 -16.84 -6.97
C MET A 21 12.32 -15.79 -5.97
N GLN A 22 11.28 -15.03 -6.34
CA GLN A 22 10.77 -13.94 -5.52
C GLN A 22 10.26 -14.62 -4.25
N ILE A 23 11.06 -14.56 -3.19
CA ILE A 23 10.62 -14.90 -1.84
C ILE A 23 9.34 -14.11 -1.66
N GLU A 24 8.26 -14.84 -1.41
CA GLU A 24 6.95 -14.26 -1.21
C GLU A 24 7.09 -13.21 -0.12
N ALA A 25 7.01 -11.93 -0.52
CA ALA A 25 7.31 -10.84 0.39
C ALA A 25 6.28 -10.89 1.52
N ASP A 26 6.74 -11.09 2.75
CA ASP A 26 5.89 -11.23 3.94
C ASP A 26 4.89 -10.06 3.98
N PRO A 27 3.57 -10.32 3.87
CA PRO A 27 2.58 -9.25 3.86
C PRO A 27 2.50 -8.51 5.20
N ARG A 28 3.10 -9.05 6.27
CA ARG A 28 3.19 -8.37 7.57
C ARG A 28 4.13 -7.18 7.54
N THR A 29 5.07 -7.08 6.59
CA THR A 29 6.03 -5.97 6.56
C THR A 29 6.49 -5.62 5.14
N ILE A 30 6.22 -4.39 4.74
CA ILE A 30 6.80 -3.75 3.56
C ILE A 30 7.84 -2.76 4.06
N ILE A 31 9.12 -2.99 3.74
CA ILE A 31 10.18 -2.00 3.93
C ILE A 31 10.25 -1.16 2.65
N SER A 32 10.12 0.15 2.82
CA SER A 32 10.12 1.13 1.73
C SER A 32 11.53 1.45 1.25
N PHE A 33 11.62 1.94 0.02
CA PHE A 33 12.86 2.42 -0.56
C PHE A 33 13.12 3.84 -0.06
N MET A 34 13.95 3.99 0.97
CA MET A 34 14.28 5.27 1.59
C MET A 34 14.76 6.30 0.55
N ASP A 35 13.97 7.33 0.30
CA ASP A 35 14.31 8.39 -0.65
C ASP A 35 14.86 9.62 0.08
N LYS A 36 16.19 9.74 0.08
CA LYS A 36 16.88 10.86 0.77
C LYS A 36 16.57 12.23 0.19
N SER A 37 15.96 12.32 -0.99
CA SER A 37 15.58 13.58 -1.60
C SER A 37 14.24 14.12 -1.09
N LEU A 38 13.42 13.26 -0.48
CA LEU A 38 12.14 13.65 0.10
C LEU A 38 12.32 14.24 1.50
N SER A 39 11.43 15.17 1.85
CA SER A 39 11.31 15.61 3.24
C SER A 39 10.98 14.39 4.13
N PRO A 40 11.58 14.27 5.33
CA PRO A 40 11.43 13.09 6.17
C PRO A 40 9.98 12.66 6.48
N GLU A 41 9.07 13.62 6.57
CA GLU A 41 7.65 13.35 6.80
C GLU A 41 6.91 12.78 5.58
N LEU A 42 7.47 12.92 4.38
CA LEU A 42 6.94 12.36 3.14
C LEU A 42 7.56 11.00 2.77
N ASP A 43 8.71 10.67 3.37
CA ASP A 43 9.46 9.43 3.14
C ASP A 43 8.87 8.31 4.01
N ILE A 44 8.20 7.33 3.36
CA ILE A 44 7.69 6.15 4.05
C ILE A 44 8.89 5.27 4.39
N LEU A 45 8.99 4.81 5.63
CA LEU A 45 10.00 3.86 6.06
C LEU A 45 9.51 2.42 5.93
N ARG A 46 8.28 2.18 6.40
CA ARG A 46 7.69 0.84 6.40
C ARG A 46 6.18 0.87 6.53
N VAL A 47 5.56 -0.21 6.08
CA VAL A 47 4.19 -0.57 6.39
C VAL A 47 4.22 -1.89 7.12
N THR A 48 3.54 -1.98 8.26
CA THR A 48 3.31 -3.27 8.94
C THR A 48 1.83 -3.58 8.98
N THR A 49 1.51 -4.86 8.86
CA THR A 49 0.13 -5.36 8.84
C THR A 49 -0.04 -6.37 9.95
N ASP A 50 -1.12 -6.24 10.73
CA ASP A 50 -1.46 -7.15 11.82
C ASP A 50 -2.98 -7.32 11.93
N ILE A 51 -3.41 -8.29 12.73
CA ILE A 51 -4.82 -8.52 13.05
C ILE A 51 -5.03 -8.33 14.54
N THR A 52 -5.99 -7.50 14.90
CA THR A 52 -6.35 -7.25 16.30
C THR A 52 -7.34 -8.29 16.84
N PRO A 53 -7.42 -8.48 18.17
CA PRO A 53 -8.35 -9.44 18.79
C PRO A 53 -9.84 -9.14 18.53
N ASP A 54 -10.17 -7.91 18.15
CA ASP A 54 -11.51 -7.45 17.81
C ASP A 54 -11.82 -7.59 16.31
N ASN A 55 -11.05 -8.41 15.58
CA ASN A 55 -11.26 -8.75 14.17
C ASN A 55 -11.11 -7.56 13.20
N HIS A 56 -10.08 -6.74 13.40
CA HIS A 56 -9.67 -5.74 12.41
C HIS A 56 -8.31 -6.08 11.82
N LEU A 57 -8.17 -5.80 10.53
CA LEU A 57 -6.89 -5.73 9.85
C LEU A 57 -6.32 -4.33 10.03
N VAL A 58 -5.12 -4.25 10.58
CA VAL A 58 -4.48 -2.99 10.95
C VAL A 58 -3.23 -2.78 10.12
N PHE A 59 -3.15 -1.62 9.47
CA PHE A 59 -2.01 -1.19 8.68
C PHE A 59 -1.33 0.01 9.35
N GLN A 60 -0.13 -0.20 9.86
CA GLN A 60 0.69 0.88 10.41
C GLN A 60 1.68 1.37 9.36
N VAL A 61 1.49 2.59 8.89
CA VAL A 61 2.40 3.26 7.96
C VAL A 61 3.31 4.17 8.77
N LYS A 62 4.62 3.89 8.75
CA LYS A 62 5.63 4.70 9.43
C LYS A 62 6.39 5.56 8.44
N THR A 63 6.45 6.85 8.72
CA THR A 63 7.27 7.84 8.01
C THR A 63 8.59 8.07 8.75
N LYS A 64 9.56 8.71 8.10
CA LYS A 64 10.86 8.98 8.71
C LYS A 64 10.80 10.04 9.79
N ASP A 65 9.91 11.02 9.64
CA ASP A 65 9.58 11.98 10.69
C ASP A 65 8.08 12.34 10.68
N GLU A 66 7.68 13.19 11.60
CA GLU A 66 6.28 13.59 11.80
C GLU A 66 6.02 15.03 11.35
N ARG A 67 4.94 15.23 10.60
CA ARG A 67 4.47 16.58 10.27
C ARG A 67 3.49 17.07 11.34
N ILE A 68 3.93 18.06 12.11
CA ILE A 68 3.08 18.69 13.13
C ILE A 68 2.13 19.70 12.47
N GLU A 69 2.67 20.54 11.58
CA GLU A 69 1.95 21.61 10.87
C GLU A 69 2.30 21.57 9.37
N GLY A 70 1.43 22.07 8.49
CA GLY A 70 1.74 22.17 7.06
C GLY A 70 0.53 22.24 6.13
N GLU A 71 0.81 22.33 4.82
CA GLU A 71 -0.20 22.48 3.77
C GLU A 71 -1.29 21.42 3.85
N GLY A 72 -2.51 21.88 3.58
CA GLY A 72 -3.71 21.13 3.87
C GLY A 72 -4.09 20.01 2.92
N SER A 73 -3.27 19.75 1.91
CA SER A 73 -3.55 18.88 0.76
C SER A 73 -2.60 17.68 0.65
N ASP A 74 -1.68 17.50 1.60
CA ASP A 74 -0.80 16.33 1.65
C ASP A 74 -1.38 15.28 2.62
N TYR A 75 -1.37 14.01 2.20
CA TYR A 75 -2.03 12.91 2.89
C TYR A 75 -1.15 11.67 2.95
N LEU A 76 -1.33 10.87 4.01
CA LEU A 76 -1.04 9.44 3.96
C LEU A 76 -2.24 8.73 3.36
N LEU A 77 -2.00 7.90 2.37
CA LEU A 77 -3.01 7.14 1.65
C LEU A 77 -2.68 5.65 1.76
N LEU A 78 -3.63 4.85 2.23
CA LEU A 78 -3.62 3.40 2.06
C LEU A 78 -4.53 3.05 0.87
N ASN A 79 -3.96 2.41 -0.15
CA ASN A 79 -4.71 1.90 -1.27
C ASN A 79 -4.94 0.40 -1.07
N ILE A 80 -6.19 -0.02 -1.06
CA ILE A 80 -6.60 -1.43 -0.96
C ILE A 80 -7.23 -1.83 -2.31
N GLN A 81 -6.70 -2.87 -2.92
CA GLN A 81 -7.28 -3.50 -4.10
C GLN A 81 -8.04 -4.74 -3.66
N HIS A 82 -9.38 -4.64 -3.69
CA HIS A 82 -10.27 -5.69 -3.22
C HIS A 82 -11.62 -5.58 -3.93
N GLU A 83 -11.85 -6.30 -5.03
CA GLU A 83 -13.01 -6.15 -5.95
C GLU A 83 -13.07 -4.78 -6.67
N LYS A 84 -12.82 -3.68 -5.96
CA LYS A 84 -12.58 -2.31 -6.43
C LYS A 84 -11.23 -1.80 -5.88
N SER A 85 -10.85 -0.57 -6.23
CA SER A 85 -9.76 0.13 -5.52
C SER A 85 -10.35 1.03 -4.46
N TYR A 86 -9.85 0.95 -3.22
CA TYR A 86 -10.26 1.80 -2.12
C TYR A 86 -9.09 2.64 -1.63
N ALA A 87 -9.29 3.95 -1.56
CA ALA A 87 -8.33 4.90 -1.02
C ALA A 87 -8.79 5.37 0.37
N LEU A 88 -8.06 4.97 1.40
CA LEU A 88 -8.25 5.44 2.77
C LEU A 88 -7.24 6.55 3.03
N LEU A 89 -7.72 7.71 3.48
CA LEU A 89 -6.90 8.90 3.66
C LEU A 89 -6.93 9.40 5.08
N ILE A 90 -5.77 9.86 5.52
CA ILE A 90 -5.62 10.71 6.70
C ILE A 90 -4.68 11.87 6.33
N PRO A 91 -4.99 13.13 6.74
CA PRO A 91 -4.07 14.24 6.53
C PRO A 91 -2.67 13.92 7.05
N LEU A 92 -1.63 14.43 6.42
CA LEU A 92 -0.27 14.19 6.92
C LEU A 92 0.01 14.98 8.22
N SER A 93 -0.66 16.13 8.40
CA SER A 93 -0.53 16.98 9.59
C SER A 93 -1.55 16.62 10.66
N LYS A 94 -1.04 16.33 11.87
CA LYS A 94 -1.88 16.04 13.05
C LYS A 94 -2.83 17.18 13.44
N ALA A 95 -2.48 18.43 13.12
CA ALA A 95 -3.31 19.59 13.42
C ALA A 95 -4.72 19.53 12.79
N LYS A 96 -4.89 18.70 11.75
CA LYS A 96 -6.17 18.52 11.04
C LYS A 96 -7.08 17.42 11.60
N GLY A 97 -6.65 16.70 12.65
CA GLY A 97 -7.43 15.66 13.32
C GLY A 97 -7.42 14.29 12.63
N ASP A 98 -8.07 13.32 13.26
CA ASP A 98 -8.09 11.89 12.89
C ASP A 98 -9.32 11.48 12.05
N ASN A 99 -9.72 12.32 11.08
CA ASN A 99 -10.89 12.00 10.27
C ASN A 99 -10.48 11.17 9.04
N ILE A 100 -10.72 9.86 9.10
CA ILE A 100 -10.60 8.99 7.92
C ILE A 100 -11.63 9.38 6.86
N ARG A 101 -11.21 9.37 5.60
CA ARG A 101 -12.13 9.35 4.45
C ARG A 101 -11.79 8.18 3.53
N VAL A 102 -12.81 7.41 3.19
CA VAL A 102 -12.74 6.26 2.29
C VAL A 102 -13.34 6.66 0.94
N TYR A 103 -12.59 6.43 -0.14
CA TYR A 103 -13.06 6.61 -1.51
C TYR A 103 -12.89 5.32 -2.29
N GLU A 104 -13.72 5.11 -3.29
CA GLU A 104 -13.68 3.96 -4.18
C GLU A 104 -13.45 4.38 -5.63
N GLY A 105 -12.72 3.55 -6.37
CA GLY A 105 -12.40 3.77 -7.77
C GLY A 105 -12.37 2.46 -8.54
N ALA A 106 -12.23 2.57 -9.86
CA ALA A 106 -12.13 1.41 -10.73
C ALA A 106 -10.93 0.51 -10.33
N PRO A 107 -11.01 -0.82 -10.53
CA PRO A 107 -9.92 -1.74 -10.22
C PRO A 107 -8.64 -1.38 -11.01
N LEU A 108 -7.48 -1.36 -10.33
CA LEU A 108 -6.18 -1.17 -10.98
C LEU A 108 -5.51 -2.49 -11.34
N PRO A 109 -5.44 -2.84 -12.63
CA PRO A 109 -4.25 -3.47 -13.16
C PRO A 109 -3.46 -2.46 -13.99
N GLY A 110 -2.34 -1.97 -13.44
CA GLY A 110 -1.30 -1.26 -14.20
C GLY A 110 -1.53 0.23 -14.51
N THR A 111 -2.55 0.88 -13.95
CA THR A 111 -2.79 2.34 -14.10
C THR A 111 -2.11 3.12 -12.98
N GLU A 112 -1.56 4.30 -13.26
CA GLU A 112 -0.97 5.17 -12.23
C GLU A 112 -2.06 5.72 -11.29
N LEU A 113 -1.75 5.82 -9.99
CA LEU A 113 -2.69 6.29 -8.97
C LEU A 113 -3.24 7.71 -9.26
N THR A 114 -2.45 8.55 -9.92
CA THR A 114 -2.81 9.91 -10.36
C THR A 114 -3.86 9.96 -11.48
N SER A 115 -4.02 8.87 -12.23
CA SER A 115 -4.99 8.80 -13.34
C SER A 115 -6.39 8.41 -12.90
N ILE A 116 -6.57 8.14 -11.60
CA ILE A 116 -7.81 7.58 -11.07
C ILE A 116 -8.58 8.67 -10.37
N LYS A 117 -9.87 8.72 -10.70
CA LYS A 117 -10.85 9.47 -9.93
C LYS A 117 -11.48 8.50 -8.94
N PHE A 118 -11.36 8.82 -7.67
CA PHE A 118 -12.05 8.05 -6.63
C PHE A 118 -13.29 8.84 -6.20
N GLU A 119 -14.43 8.18 -6.19
CA GLU A 119 -15.68 8.73 -5.67
C GLU A 119 -15.81 8.35 -4.20
N GLU A 120 -16.43 9.20 -3.39
CA GLU A 120 -16.62 8.90 -1.98
C GLU A 120 -17.41 7.59 -1.82
N SER A 121 -16.83 6.66 -1.04
CA SER A 121 -17.44 5.35 -0.87
C SER A 121 -18.66 5.44 0.04
N SER A 122 -19.69 4.63 -0.23
CA SER A 122 -20.83 4.47 0.67
C SER A 122 -20.43 4.01 2.07
N ILE A 123 -19.25 3.39 2.20
CA ILE A 123 -18.65 2.99 3.49
C ILE A 123 -18.51 4.18 4.44
N ASN A 124 -18.21 5.38 3.94
CA ASN A 124 -18.10 6.59 4.78
C ASN A 124 -19.41 6.93 5.49
N LYS A 125 -20.57 6.62 4.88
CA LYS A 125 -21.89 6.92 5.48
C LYS A 125 -22.26 5.95 6.59
N LEU A 126 -21.63 4.77 6.61
CA LEU A 126 -21.98 3.69 7.53
C LEU A 126 -20.96 3.52 8.66
N HIS A 127 -19.73 4.07 8.57
CA HIS A 127 -18.65 3.89 9.55
C HIS A 127 -18.56 2.44 10.04
N GLU A 128 -18.59 1.48 9.11
CA GLU A 128 -18.60 0.04 9.41
C GLU A 128 -17.23 -0.40 9.95
N GLY A 129 -16.74 0.14 11.06
CA GLY A 129 -15.46 -0.24 11.66
C GLY A 129 -14.19 0.24 10.93
N PHE A 130 -14.33 1.03 9.88
CA PHE A 130 -13.18 1.71 9.25
C PHE A 130 -12.74 2.92 10.07
N ASP A 131 -11.45 2.98 10.37
CA ASP A 131 -10.85 4.09 11.13
C ASP A 131 -9.43 4.39 10.66
N ALA A 132 -8.97 5.62 10.87
CA ALA A 132 -7.57 5.97 10.73
C ALA A 132 -7.19 7.00 11.78
N ARG A 133 -6.04 6.78 12.42
CA ARG A 133 -5.52 7.68 13.44
C ARG A 133 -4.04 7.92 13.26
N HIS A 134 -3.59 9.09 13.66
CA HIS A 134 -2.15 9.33 13.68
C HIS A 134 -1.49 8.52 14.80
N ILE A 135 -0.29 8.04 14.52
CA ILE A 135 0.62 7.45 15.50
C ILE A 135 1.91 8.27 15.53
N SER A 136 2.85 7.95 16.41
CA SER A 136 4.17 8.62 16.35
C SER A 136 4.83 8.32 15.00
N ARG A 137 5.17 9.37 14.25
CA ARG A 137 5.79 9.29 12.91
C ARG A 137 5.01 8.42 11.92
N GLY A 138 3.75 8.76 11.70
CA GLY A 138 2.92 8.14 10.67
C GLY A 138 1.46 7.99 11.08
N ALA A 139 0.79 6.98 10.52
CA ALA A 139 -0.61 6.70 10.79
C ALA A 139 -0.90 5.20 10.87
N GLU A 140 -2.02 4.89 11.49
CA GLU A 140 -2.62 3.56 11.53
C GLU A 140 -3.96 3.61 10.82
N PHE A 141 -4.21 2.66 9.92
CA PHE A 141 -5.49 2.44 9.26
C PHE A 141 -6.07 1.11 9.75
N ILE A 142 -7.36 1.12 10.06
CA ILE A 142 -8.11 0.00 10.63
C ILE A 142 -9.20 -0.37 9.64
N VAL A 143 -9.23 -1.64 9.26
CA VAL A 143 -10.19 -2.20 8.31
C VAL A 143 -10.89 -3.39 8.96
N PRO A 144 -12.23 -3.39 9.04
CA PRO A 144 -12.99 -4.52 9.59
C PRO A 144 -12.76 -5.80 8.74
N LEU A 145 -12.55 -6.95 9.39
CA LEU A 145 -12.45 -8.22 8.66
C LEU A 145 -13.78 -8.64 8.02
N GLU A 146 -14.92 -8.21 8.58
CA GLU A 146 -16.26 -8.51 8.05
C GLU A 146 -16.54 -7.87 6.68
N TRP A 147 -15.84 -6.79 6.34
CA TRP A 147 -15.92 -6.16 5.02
C TRP A 147 -15.19 -6.97 3.95
N ILE A 148 -14.21 -7.79 4.34
CA ILE A 148 -13.36 -8.51 3.39
C ILE A 148 -14.11 -9.72 2.83
N ASN A 149 -14.32 -9.72 1.53
CA ASN A 149 -14.74 -10.91 0.79
C ASN A 149 -13.57 -11.91 0.71
N PHE A 150 -13.53 -12.89 1.61
CA PHE A 150 -12.47 -13.91 1.65
C PHE A 150 -12.39 -14.79 0.40
N GLY A 151 -13.40 -14.75 -0.48
CA GLY A 151 -13.39 -15.42 -1.79
C GLY A 151 -12.71 -14.62 -2.90
N ALA A 152 -12.34 -13.36 -2.66
CA ALA A 152 -11.69 -12.48 -3.62
C ALA A 152 -10.20 -12.28 -3.34
N ASP A 153 -9.50 -11.67 -4.30
CA ASP A 153 -8.14 -11.22 -4.11
C ASP A 153 -8.06 -9.94 -3.28
N PHE A 154 -6.93 -9.78 -2.61
CA PHE A 154 -6.61 -8.64 -1.76
C PHE A 154 -5.17 -8.20 -2.00
N GLY A 155 -5.00 -6.91 -2.29
CA GLY A 155 -3.71 -6.25 -2.39
C GLY A 155 -3.74 -4.93 -1.65
N PHE A 156 -2.58 -4.47 -1.17
CA PHE A 156 -2.49 -3.15 -0.58
C PHE A 156 -1.10 -2.54 -0.76
N ASP A 157 -1.07 -1.20 -0.76
CA ASP A 157 0.13 -0.39 -0.73
C ASP A 157 -0.14 0.95 -0.06
N ALA A 158 0.90 1.60 0.46
CA ALA A 158 0.80 2.90 1.12
C ALA A 158 1.57 3.96 0.34
N TYR A 159 1.04 5.18 0.37
CA TYR A 159 1.56 6.31 -0.38
C TYR A 159 1.54 7.57 0.49
N THR A 160 2.48 8.46 0.20
CA THR A 160 2.36 9.88 0.56
C THR A 160 1.99 10.63 -0.70
N VAL A 161 0.89 11.38 -0.66
CA VAL A 161 0.32 12.02 -1.85
C VAL A 161 -0.05 13.47 -1.59
N ARG A 162 -0.11 14.25 -2.66
CA ARG A 162 -0.91 15.47 -2.71
C ARG A 162 -2.22 15.15 -3.41
N ALA A 163 -3.33 15.52 -2.78
CA ALA A 163 -4.65 15.30 -3.32
C ALA A 163 -5.57 16.49 -3.08
N GLU A 164 -6.56 16.61 -3.96
CA GLU A 164 -7.66 17.56 -3.86
C GLU A 164 -8.97 16.77 -3.72
N ILE A 165 -9.90 17.31 -2.93
CA ILE A 165 -11.23 16.72 -2.74
C ILE A 165 -12.24 17.75 -3.23
N VAL A 166 -12.94 17.44 -4.33
CA VAL A 166 -13.93 18.31 -4.98
C VAL A 166 -15.25 17.56 -5.08
N ASP A 167 -16.32 18.06 -4.47
CA ASP A 167 -17.68 17.48 -4.54
C ASP A 167 -17.72 15.96 -4.35
N ASN A 168 -17.03 15.48 -3.30
CA ASN A 168 -16.88 14.06 -2.92
C ASN A 168 -16.03 13.21 -3.87
N VAL A 169 -15.29 13.83 -4.78
CA VAL A 169 -14.31 13.16 -5.64
C VAL A 169 -12.90 13.47 -5.13
N LEU A 170 -12.13 12.42 -4.90
CA LEU A 170 -10.71 12.50 -4.62
C LEU A 170 -9.91 12.45 -5.92
N LEU A 171 -9.06 13.46 -6.11
CA LEU A 171 -8.14 13.60 -7.23
C LEU A 171 -6.71 13.67 -6.69
N ILE A 172 -5.88 12.70 -7.09
CA ILE A 172 -4.47 12.64 -6.66
C ILE A 172 -3.62 13.38 -7.68
N SER A 173 -3.10 14.55 -7.30
CA SER A 173 -2.31 15.41 -8.19
C SER A 173 -0.83 15.06 -8.19
N LYS A 174 -0.33 14.46 -7.11
CA LYS A 174 1.09 14.04 -7.00
C LYS A 174 1.24 12.86 -6.04
N VAL A 175 2.09 11.91 -6.42
CA VAL A 175 2.61 10.88 -5.51
C VAL A 175 4.03 11.28 -5.13
N TYR A 176 4.30 11.44 -3.83
CA TYR A 176 5.64 11.71 -3.32
C TYR A 176 6.43 10.42 -3.13
N ASP A 177 5.83 9.47 -2.43
CA ASP A 177 6.42 8.16 -2.14
C ASP A 177 5.39 7.02 -2.22
N GLN A 178 5.92 5.80 -2.39
CA GLN A 178 5.18 4.54 -2.43
C GLN A 178 5.96 3.49 -1.64
N ALA A 179 5.32 2.81 -0.68
CA ALA A 179 6.00 1.85 0.17
C ALA A 179 6.61 0.67 -0.61
N ARG A 180 5.99 0.23 -1.71
CA ARG A 180 6.54 -0.80 -2.60
C ARG A 180 7.35 -0.24 -3.78
N LYS A 181 7.78 1.03 -3.78
CA LYS A 181 8.59 1.64 -4.85
C LYS A 181 9.75 0.72 -5.25
N GLY A 182 9.89 0.48 -6.55
CA GLY A 182 10.95 -0.38 -7.11
C GLY A 182 10.69 -1.90 -7.02
N ARG A 183 9.56 -2.34 -6.44
CA ARG A 183 9.10 -3.74 -6.51
C ARG A 183 8.21 -3.93 -7.74
N ALA A 184 8.04 -5.19 -8.17
CA ALA A 184 7.02 -5.53 -9.17
C ALA A 184 5.62 -5.08 -8.69
N ALA A 185 4.69 -4.91 -9.64
CA ALA A 185 3.32 -4.42 -9.38
C ALA A 185 2.67 -5.04 -8.14
N VAL A 186 1.74 -4.31 -7.52
CA VAL A 186 1.02 -4.71 -6.30
C VAL A 186 0.61 -6.18 -6.40
N LYS A 187 1.26 -7.04 -5.61
CA LYS A 187 0.95 -8.48 -5.62
C LYS A 187 -0.40 -8.65 -4.91
N GLN A 188 -1.43 -8.88 -5.70
CA GLN A 188 -2.70 -9.38 -5.20
C GLN A 188 -2.52 -10.86 -4.87
N ILE A 189 -2.98 -11.25 -3.68
CA ILE A 189 -3.08 -12.64 -3.24
C ILE A 189 -4.51 -12.86 -2.75
N SER A 190 -4.97 -14.11 -2.68
CA SER A 190 -6.31 -14.35 -2.12
C SER A 190 -6.39 -13.78 -0.69
N ALA A 191 -7.53 -13.16 -0.36
CA ALA A 191 -7.75 -12.56 0.96
C ALA A 191 -7.55 -13.57 2.09
N ILE A 192 -7.96 -14.83 1.88
CA ILE A 192 -7.73 -15.90 2.86
C ILE A 192 -6.24 -16.27 2.99
N THR A 193 -5.47 -16.25 1.89
CA THR A 193 -4.01 -16.44 1.94
C THR A 193 -3.34 -15.29 2.69
N LEU A 194 -3.77 -14.04 2.49
CA LEU A 194 -3.26 -12.90 3.24
C LEU A 194 -3.47 -13.10 4.75
N LEU A 195 -4.70 -13.43 5.15
CA LEU A 195 -5.05 -13.64 6.55
C LEU A 195 -4.21 -14.76 7.18
N ASN A 196 -4.12 -15.90 6.50
CA ASN A 196 -3.29 -17.03 6.94
C ASN A 196 -1.82 -16.64 7.09
N ASN A 197 -1.30 -15.87 6.14
CA ASN A 197 0.07 -15.39 6.19
C ASN A 197 0.30 -14.45 7.37
N ILE A 198 -0.65 -13.59 7.73
CA ILE A 198 -0.52 -12.71 8.89
C ILE A 198 -0.59 -13.53 10.19
N CYS A 199 -1.59 -14.40 10.33
CA CYS A 199 -1.82 -15.23 11.53
C CYS A 199 -0.79 -16.35 11.77
N SER A 200 -0.02 -16.74 10.76
CA SER A 200 0.96 -17.82 10.91
C SER A 200 2.06 -17.45 11.93
N PRO A 201 2.63 -18.41 12.67
CA PRO A 201 3.81 -18.16 13.49
C PRO A 201 4.98 -17.66 12.63
N LYS A 202 5.76 -16.71 13.13
CA LYS A 202 7.01 -16.30 12.48
C LYS A 202 7.98 -17.49 12.50
N LYS A 203 8.51 -17.85 11.33
CA LYS A 203 9.63 -18.79 11.22
C LYS A 203 10.94 -18.08 11.55
#